data_AF-A0A4S8KUV9-F1
#
_entry.id   AF-A0A4S8KUV9-F1
#
_cell.length_a   1.000
_cell.length_b   1.000
_cell.length_c   1.000
_cell.angle_alpha   90.00
_cell.angle_beta   90.00
_cell.angle_gamma   90.00
#
_symmetry.space_group_name_H-M   'P 1'
#
loop_
_entity.id
_entity.type
_entity.pdbx_description
1 polymer ?
#
loop_
_entity_poly.entity_id
_entity_poly.type
_entity_poly.pdbx_seq_one_letter_code
_entity_poly.pdbx_strand_id
1 'polypeptide(L)'
;MTFALVQRIYLETVARVDWLINYKPFYAGPRVDRPVAKVIGALVGNIETAEHLWRLGVPLWLVRDIEMKDPNLRVDKWIEPSDAVEGLDKRTSGFRLSFQEADPPNLDIWSGMLSVTNFDRYTAMSRVLRRAATAHLYEEEPESTTSNPQASTSTSSSTTTTAKSDKRPRKRMKTETTQPPPLPPPNVRSKFEEVDSDVTPPALKMWREASKQVGVHFNPNAHKSPLGYFLPDAQMIAGLGRESGNFQTRTAYLEVWLKLRHVLLYRLKTASVKPLGPSRWRTLLGIERLQFRDQKSLKQKAEVEEMLMEALRGTDMQHKLDISRLNTIVVKWQNSPIDVSNVETRILKEILWELFEASFRYELLVMDRRFYHGVSTREEREPQVLSAMMLHFKGALVPSDLSAATEGFASSRLFDRRMALWGLLKIMDDWNGAGTLPITLRQGSGLRKRVDPQQTDTIPIREVDEIEYAVVHHYISSFAITFGRAPILPHQL
;
A
#
# COMPACT_ATOMS: atom_id res chain seq x y z
N MET A 1 4.80 11.18 16.82
CA MET A 1 5.31 9.97 17.51
C MET A 1 5.52 10.34 18.96
N THR A 2 4.88 9.65 19.88
CA THR A 2 5.05 9.99 21.30
C THR A 2 6.42 9.52 21.79
N PHE A 3 7.00 10.23 22.76
CA PHE A 3 8.31 9.90 23.32
C PHE A 3 8.35 8.47 23.87
N ALA A 4 7.25 8.01 24.49
CA ALA A 4 7.12 6.66 25.01
C ALA A 4 7.19 5.59 23.89
N LEU A 5 6.54 5.84 22.74
CA LEU A 5 6.60 4.94 21.60
C LEU A 5 8.00 4.89 20.96
N VAL A 6 8.67 6.05 20.81
CA VAL A 6 10.07 6.11 20.34
C VAL A 6 10.96 5.29 21.27
N GLN A 7 10.83 5.51 22.58
CA GLN A 7 11.59 4.81 23.60
C GLN A 7 11.35 3.31 23.54
N ARG A 8 10.09 2.87 23.34
CA ARG A 8 9.74 1.47 23.18
C ARG A 8 10.37 0.85 21.94
N ILE A 9 10.26 1.49 20.78
CA ILE A 9 10.86 1.00 19.52
C ILE A 9 12.38 0.90 19.65
N TYR A 10 13.01 1.90 20.27
CA TYR A 10 14.44 1.90 20.53
C TYR A 10 14.85 0.72 21.43
N LEU A 11 14.16 0.53 22.56
CA LEU A 11 14.45 -0.57 23.48
C LEU A 11 14.22 -1.95 22.85
N GLU A 12 13.15 -2.12 22.07
CA GLU A 12 12.88 -3.37 21.32
C GLU A 12 13.97 -3.64 20.27
N THR A 13 14.43 -2.60 19.57
CA THR A 13 15.50 -2.71 18.57
C THR A 13 16.84 -3.08 19.22
N VAL A 14 17.21 -2.39 20.31
CA VAL A 14 18.42 -2.69 21.08
C VAL A 14 18.38 -4.11 21.62
N ALA A 15 17.27 -4.54 22.21
CA ALA A 15 17.10 -5.90 22.70
C ALA A 15 17.22 -6.94 21.57
N ARG A 16 16.70 -6.65 20.37
CA ARG A 16 16.81 -7.54 19.22
C ARG A 16 18.24 -7.65 18.71
N VAL A 17 18.96 -6.54 18.62
CA VAL A 17 20.36 -6.51 18.22
C VAL A 17 21.21 -7.28 19.23
N ASP A 18 21.02 -7.02 20.52
CA ASP A 18 21.70 -7.71 21.61
C ASP A 18 21.45 -9.22 21.58
N TRP A 19 20.19 -9.64 21.37
CA TRP A 19 19.84 -11.05 21.16
C TRP A 19 20.62 -11.69 20.02
N LEU A 20 20.66 -11.04 18.85
CA LEU A 20 21.30 -11.59 17.65
C LEU A 20 22.81 -11.73 17.81
N ILE A 21 23.45 -10.81 18.51
CA ILE A 21 24.91 -10.75 18.66
C ILE A 21 25.36 -11.64 19.83
N ASN A 22 24.74 -11.50 21.00
CA ASN A 22 25.29 -12.04 22.25
C ASN A 22 24.67 -13.36 22.70
N TYR A 23 23.45 -13.69 22.25
CA TYR A 23 22.70 -14.83 22.76
C TYR A 23 22.38 -15.89 21.70
N LYS A 24 21.91 -15.48 20.52
CA LYS A 24 21.52 -16.39 19.43
C LYS A 24 22.63 -17.38 19.03
N PRO A 25 23.92 -17.01 18.92
CA PRO A 25 24.98 -17.95 18.54
C PRO A 25 25.12 -19.13 19.51
N PHE A 26 24.71 -18.96 20.77
CA PHE A 26 24.86 -19.95 21.83
C PHE A 26 23.55 -20.66 22.18
N TYR A 27 22.44 -20.26 21.57
CA TYR A 27 21.10 -20.75 21.92
C TYR A 27 20.93 -22.26 21.69
N ALA A 28 21.52 -22.79 20.62
CA ALA A 28 21.57 -24.23 20.33
C ALA A 28 22.91 -24.88 20.73
N GLY A 29 23.75 -24.15 21.45
CA GLY A 29 25.09 -24.58 21.83
C GLY A 29 25.09 -25.53 23.04
N PRO A 30 26.23 -26.22 23.29
CA PRO A 30 26.40 -27.04 24.48
C PRO A 30 26.28 -26.18 25.76
N ARG A 31 25.92 -26.82 26.88
CA ARG A 31 25.81 -26.14 28.17
C ARG A 31 27.15 -25.54 28.57
N VAL A 32 27.16 -24.23 28.80
CA VAL A 32 28.28 -23.49 29.39
C VAL A 32 27.72 -22.76 30.60
N ASP A 33 28.32 -22.93 31.78
CA ASP A 33 27.92 -22.15 32.96
C ASP A 33 28.22 -20.67 32.70
N ARG A 34 27.15 -19.87 32.64
CA ARG A 34 27.21 -18.42 32.42
C ARG A 34 26.66 -17.68 33.63
N PRO A 35 27.23 -16.51 33.98
CA PRO A 35 26.64 -15.65 34.98
C PRO A 35 25.25 -15.17 34.54
N VAL A 36 24.40 -14.82 35.50
CA VAL A 36 23.07 -14.27 35.21
C VAL A 36 23.22 -12.96 34.42
N ALA A 37 22.60 -12.92 33.24
CA ALA A 37 22.63 -11.79 32.34
C ALA A 37 21.89 -10.58 32.94
N LYS A 38 22.45 -9.39 32.74
CA LYS A 38 21.87 -8.11 33.19
C LYS A 38 20.80 -7.62 32.21
N VAL A 39 19.79 -8.44 31.96
CA VAL A 39 18.66 -8.13 31.06
C VAL A 39 17.34 -8.31 31.81
N ILE A 40 16.27 -7.69 31.29
CA ILE A 40 14.92 -7.82 31.89
C ILE A 40 14.48 -9.28 31.93
N GLY A 41 14.88 -10.09 30.93
CA GLY A 41 14.52 -11.51 30.83
C GLY A 41 13.35 -11.77 29.88
N ALA A 42 12.83 -13.01 29.90
CA ALA A 42 11.80 -13.43 28.95
C ALA A 42 10.66 -14.22 29.60
N LEU A 43 9.43 -13.94 29.16
CA LEU A 43 8.27 -14.80 29.40
C LEU A 43 8.25 -15.92 28.37
N VAL A 44 8.21 -17.16 28.84
CA VAL A 44 8.27 -18.37 27.99
C VAL A 44 7.09 -19.30 28.30
N GLY A 45 6.53 -19.94 27.28
CA GLY A 45 5.40 -20.88 27.42
C GLY A 45 5.80 -22.35 27.47
N ASN A 46 7.07 -22.68 27.20
CA ASN A 46 7.55 -24.06 27.14
C ASN A 46 8.90 -24.27 27.82
N ILE A 47 9.09 -25.53 28.24
CA ILE A 47 10.23 -25.99 29.01
C ILE A 47 11.51 -25.94 28.20
N GLU A 48 11.48 -26.29 26.91
CA GLU A 48 12.66 -26.30 26.06
C GLU A 48 13.28 -24.90 25.91
N THR A 49 12.46 -23.89 25.62
CA THR A 49 12.89 -22.50 25.54
C THR A 49 13.34 -21.99 26.91
N ALA A 50 12.64 -22.37 27.99
CA ALA A 50 13.05 -22.04 29.35
C ALA A 50 14.44 -22.61 29.65
N GLU A 51 14.69 -23.87 29.29
CA GLU A 51 15.97 -24.52 29.52
C GLU A 51 17.09 -23.86 28.71
N HIS A 52 16.86 -23.52 27.45
CA HIS A 52 17.84 -22.80 26.63
C HIS A 52 18.18 -21.43 27.22
N LEU A 53 17.19 -20.64 27.65
CA LEU A 53 17.44 -19.35 28.28
C LEU A 53 18.13 -19.47 29.63
N TRP A 54 17.77 -20.48 30.43
CA TRP A 54 18.42 -20.78 31.69
C TRP A 54 19.91 -21.11 31.50
N ARG A 55 20.24 -21.94 30.50
CA ARG A 55 21.63 -22.26 30.11
C ARG A 55 22.40 -21.02 29.65
N LEU A 56 21.72 -20.03 29.07
CA LEU A 56 22.32 -18.76 28.66
C LEU A 56 22.48 -17.77 29.82
N GLY A 57 22.02 -18.10 31.03
CA GLY A 57 21.98 -17.18 32.16
C GLY A 57 20.93 -16.07 32.01
N VAL A 58 20.01 -16.17 31.05
CA VAL A 58 18.97 -15.15 30.83
C VAL A 58 17.84 -15.36 31.86
N PRO A 59 17.48 -14.32 32.64
CA PRO A 59 16.32 -14.39 33.52
C PRO A 59 15.06 -14.78 32.74
N LEU A 60 14.24 -15.69 33.28
CA LEU A 60 13.04 -16.17 32.59
C LEU A 60 11.88 -16.45 33.53
N TRP A 61 10.69 -16.40 32.97
CA TRP A 61 9.45 -16.75 33.64
C TRP A 61 8.67 -17.73 32.77
N LEU A 62 8.61 -18.99 33.21
CA LEU A 62 7.82 -20.03 32.56
C LEU A 62 6.36 -19.90 32.99
N VAL A 63 5.49 -19.55 32.05
CA VAL A 63 4.05 -19.41 32.27
C VAL A 63 3.36 -20.70 31.86
N ARG A 64 2.60 -21.30 32.78
CA ARG A 64 1.89 -22.57 32.61
C ARG A 64 0.52 -22.48 33.26
N ASP A 65 -0.42 -23.24 32.70
CA ASP A 65 -1.67 -23.52 33.37
C ASP A 65 -1.38 -24.34 34.64
N ILE A 66 -1.95 -23.92 35.77
CA ILE A 66 -1.76 -24.58 37.07
C ILE A 66 -2.39 -25.98 37.08
N GLU A 67 -3.45 -26.19 36.30
CA GLU A 67 -4.11 -27.48 36.12
C GLU A 67 -3.21 -28.48 35.35
N MET A 68 -2.25 -27.96 34.57
CA MET A 68 -1.27 -28.76 33.82
C MET A 68 0.08 -28.87 34.52
N LYS A 69 0.15 -28.51 35.82
CA LYS A 69 1.38 -28.62 36.60
C LYS A 69 1.77 -30.08 36.80
N ASP A 70 3.01 -30.42 36.48
CA ASP A 70 3.58 -31.71 36.85
C ASP A 70 3.58 -31.86 38.39
N PRO A 71 2.92 -32.89 38.95
CA PRO A 71 2.90 -33.14 40.39
C PRO A 71 4.30 -33.23 41.01
N ASN A 72 5.31 -33.62 40.22
CA ASN A 72 6.69 -33.78 40.66
C ASN A 72 7.50 -32.48 40.60
N LEU A 73 6.95 -31.39 40.07
CA LEU A 73 7.63 -30.09 40.03
C LEU A 73 7.74 -29.52 41.44
N ARG A 74 8.96 -29.60 41.99
CA ARG A 74 9.33 -28.98 43.27
C ARG A 74 9.15 -27.46 43.17
N VAL A 75 8.27 -26.92 44.00
CA VAL A 75 8.08 -25.48 44.15
C VAL A 75 8.79 -25.05 45.44
N ASP A 76 9.91 -24.36 45.30
CA ASP A 76 10.69 -23.89 46.45
C ASP A 76 9.98 -22.78 47.22
N LYS A 77 9.19 -21.95 46.52
CA LYS A 77 8.47 -20.83 47.12
C LYS A 77 7.24 -20.44 46.31
N TRP A 78 6.10 -20.31 46.98
CA TRP A 78 4.93 -19.62 46.45
C TRP A 78 5.05 -18.12 46.77
N ILE A 79 4.79 -17.27 45.78
CA ILE A 79 4.90 -15.82 45.91
C ILE A 79 3.56 -15.22 45.52
N GLU A 80 2.97 -14.43 46.41
CA GLU A 80 1.82 -13.61 46.06
C GLU A 80 2.27 -12.47 45.13
N PRO A 81 1.55 -12.23 44.01
CA PRO A 81 1.89 -11.14 43.11
C PRO A 81 1.86 -9.80 43.87
N SER A 82 2.97 -9.07 43.88
CA SER A 82 2.96 -7.71 44.43
C SER A 82 2.21 -6.77 43.51
N ASP A 83 1.71 -5.66 44.04
CA ASP A 83 1.16 -4.58 43.22
C ASP A 83 2.16 -4.18 42.13
N ALA A 84 1.67 -4.09 40.88
CA ALA A 84 2.51 -3.87 39.71
C ALA A 84 3.21 -2.51 39.74
N VAL A 85 2.58 -1.50 40.36
CA VAL A 85 3.11 -0.15 40.48
C VAL A 85 4.22 -0.13 41.53
N GLU A 86 3.98 -0.71 42.70
CA GLU A 86 4.98 -0.77 43.78
C GLU A 86 6.22 -1.62 43.38
N GLY A 87 5.99 -2.71 42.64
CA GLY A 87 7.06 -3.57 42.14
C GLY A 87 7.91 -2.92 41.05
N LEU A 88 7.38 -1.92 40.33
CA LEU A 88 8.09 -1.24 39.25
C LEU A 88 9.00 -0.14 39.80
N ASP A 89 8.53 0.66 40.75
CA ASP A 89 9.34 1.71 41.42
C ASP A 89 10.61 1.14 42.07
N LYS A 90 10.49 -0.06 42.68
CA LYS A 90 11.64 -0.80 43.25
C LYS A 90 12.61 -1.27 42.17
N ARG A 91 12.13 -1.67 40.98
CA ARG A 91 12.97 -2.21 39.89
C ARG A 91 13.63 -1.13 39.06
N THR A 92 12.98 0.02 38.89
CA THR A 92 13.51 1.14 38.11
C THR A 92 14.47 2.01 38.89
N SER A 93 14.72 1.70 40.17
CA SER A 93 15.59 2.49 41.06
C SER A 93 15.18 3.97 41.10
N GLY A 94 13.87 4.25 41.06
CA GLY A 94 13.31 5.61 41.05
C GLY A 94 13.18 6.27 39.68
N PHE A 95 13.44 5.56 38.57
CA PHE A 95 13.09 6.07 37.24
C PHE A 95 11.58 6.11 37.08
N ARG A 96 11.00 7.31 36.94
CA ARG A 96 9.57 7.48 36.65
C ARG A 96 9.30 7.10 35.20
N LEU A 97 8.76 5.91 34.99
CA LEU A 97 8.16 5.54 33.72
C LEU A 97 6.82 6.30 33.59
N SER A 98 6.69 7.14 32.56
CA SER A 98 5.44 7.84 32.29
C SER A 98 4.42 6.85 31.72
N PHE A 99 3.40 6.55 32.51
CA PHE A 99 2.18 5.87 32.07
C PHE A 99 1.06 6.86 31.73
N GLN A 100 1.38 8.14 31.51
CA GLN A 100 0.37 9.18 31.23
C GLN A 100 -0.42 8.92 29.92
N GLU A 101 0.05 8.01 29.07
CA GLU A 101 -0.70 7.45 27.92
C GLU A 101 -1.69 6.33 28.30
N ALA A 102 -2.00 6.14 29.59
CA ALA A 102 -3.07 5.24 30.00
C ALA A 102 -4.48 5.81 29.72
N ASP A 103 -4.59 6.98 29.09
CA ASP A 103 -5.85 7.50 28.57
C ASP A 103 -5.63 8.29 27.24
N PRO A 104 -6.09 7.78 26.08
CA PRO A 104 -6.89 6.58 25.90
C PRO A 104 -6.05 5.30 26.14
N PRO A 105 -6.67 4.25 26.70
CA PRO A 105 -5.98 2.99 26.93
C PRO A 105 -5.51 2.45 25.58
N ASN A 106 -4.21 2.16 25.46
CA ASN A 106 -3.72 1.36 24.35
C ASN A 106 -4.63 0.13 24.21
N LEU A 107 -5.29 -0.01 23.06
CA LEU A 107 -6.17 -1.15 22.76
C LEU A 107 -5.44 -2.43 23.16
N ASP A 108 -6.12 -3.33 23.86
CA ASP A 108 -5.61 -4.69 24.08
C ASP A 108 -5.35 -5.32 22.71
N ILE A 109 -4.09 -5.30 22.29
CA ILE A 109 -3.69 -5.71 20.95
C ILE A 109 -3.76 -7.23 20.79
N TRP A 110 -3.73 -7.96 21.91
CA TRP A 110 -3.84 -9.40 21.97
C TRP A 110 -4.14 -9.87 23.41
N SER A 111 -5.04 -10.83 23.55
CA SER A 111 -5.30 -11.56 24.79
C SER A 111 -5.28 -13.06 24.50
N GLY A 112 -4.62 -13.84 25.36
CA GLY A 112 -4.50 -15.28 25.19
C GLY A 112 -3.37 -15.89 26.02
N MET A 113 -3.27 -17.23 26.00
CA MET A 113 -2.19 -17.95 26.67
C MET A 113 -0.92 -17.94 25.82
N LEU A 114 0.24 -17.87 26.47
CA LEU A 114 1.55 -17.91 25.81
C LEU A 114 1.78 -19.28 25.18
N SER A 115 1.52 -19.39 23.89
CA SER A 115 1.78 -20.59 23.10
C SER A 115 3.09 -20.45 22.31
N VAL A 116 3.77 -21.58 22.12
CA VAL A 116 4.98 -21.70 21.28
C VAL A 116 4.63 -21.96 19.81
N THR A 117 3.45 -22.52 19.58
CA THR A 117 2.98 -22.90 18.25
C THR A 117 2.13 -21.80 17.63
N ASN A 118 1.59 -20.90 18.44
CA ASN A 118 0.78 -19.78 18.00
C ASN A 118 1.55 -18.45 18.14
N PHE A 119 1.87 -17.83 17.01
CA PHE A 119 2.58 -16.55 16.92
C PHE A 119 1.64 -15.33 16.79
N ASP A 120 0.32 -15.49 16.93
CA ASP A 120 -0.70 -14.44 16.76
C ASP A 120 -0.40 -13.19 17.59
N ARG A 121 0.14 -13.36 18.80
CA ARG A 121 0.59 -12.25 19.65
C ARG A 121 1.67 -11.40 18.96
N TYR A 122 2.70 -12.04 18.44
CA TYR A 122 3.80 -11.35 17.77
C TYR A 122 3.31 -10.71 16.46
N THR A 123 2.40 -11.38 15.76
CA THR A 123 1.72 -10.83 14.58
C THR A 123 0.94 -9.56 14.96
N ALA A 124 0.16 -9.57 16.04
CA ALA A 124 -0.59 -8.42 16.53
C ALA A 124 0.34 -7.25 16.93
N MET A 125 1.41 -7.53 17.68
CA MET A 125 2.44 -6.54 18.01
C MET A 125 3.07 -5.92 16.76
N SER A 126 3.41 -6.75 15.76
CA SER A 126 4.02 -6.28 14.50
C SER A 126 3.08 -5.35 13.71
N ARG A 127 1.76 -5.63 13.72
CA ARG A 127 0.74 -4.80 13.06
C ARG A 127 0.68 -3.41 13.68
N VAL A 128 0.75 -3.33 15.01
CA VAL A 128 0.70 -2.08 15.77
C VAL A 128 1.95 -1.25 15.50
N LEU A 129 3.14 -1.85 15.62
CA LEU A 129 4.41 -1.17 15.32
C LEU A 129 4.46 -0.65 13.88
N ARG A 130 3.98 -1.45 12.91
CA ARG A 130 3.91 -1.04 11.51
C ARG A 130 2.97 0.15 11.31
N ARG A 131 1.77 0.11 11.90
CA ARG A 131 0.81 1.23 11.83
C ARG A 131 1.40 2.50 12.42
N ALA A 132 2.05 2.41 13.57
CA ALA A 132 2.65 3.55 14.25
C ALA A 132 3.84 4.15 13.48
N ALA A 133 4.72 3.32 12.91
CA ALA A 133 5.81 3.79 12.03
C ALA A 133 5.29 4.48 10.76
N THR A 134 4.09 4.13 10.29
CA THR A 134 3.50 4.69 9.07
C THR A 134 2.69 5.97 9.34
N ALA A 135 2.14 6.12 10.55
CA ALA A 135 1.28 7.25 10.92
C ALA A 135 2.06 8.57 11.10
N HIS A 136 3.28 8.51 11.62
CA HIS A 136 4.04 9.71 11.99
C HIS A 136 4.78 10.42 10.84
N LEU A 137 4.71 9.90 9.62
CA LEU A 137 5.21 10.59 8.43
C LEU A 137 4.26 11.72 7.96
N TYR A 138 3.09 11.89 8.60
CA TYR A 138 1.99 12.71 8.08
C TYR A 138 1.20 13.53 9.13
N GLU A 139 1.71 13.75 10.35
CA GLU A 139 1.02 14.60 11.33
C GLU A 139 1.61 16.02 11.36
N GLU A 140 0.79 17.03 11.05
CA GLU A 140 1.01 18.43 11.44
C GLU A 140 0.63 18.62 12.92
N GLU A 141 1.32 19.52 13.63
CA GLU A 141 1.10 19.82 15.05
C GLU A 141 -0.34 20.29 15.37
N PRO A 142 -0.88 19.99 16.57
CA PRO A 142 -2.22 20.40 16.93
C PRO A 142 -2.26 21.85 17.44
N GLU A 143 -2.91 22.74 16.69
CA GLU A 143 -3.38 24.02 17.23
C GLU A 143 -4.64 23.85 18.10
N SER A 144 -4.69 24.69 19.13
CA SER A 144 -5.56 24.70 20.30
C SER A 144 -7.07 24.75 20.02
N THR A 145 -7.79 23.87 20.72
CA THR A 145 -9.25 23.80 20.84
C THR A 145 -9.84 25.05 21.48
N THR A 146 -10.83 25.66 20.82
CA THR A 146 -11.87 26.45 21.49
C THR A 146 -13.25 26.05 20.97
N SER A 147 -14.18 26.05 21.91
CA SER A 147 -15.40 25.27 21.99
C SER A 147 -16.67 25.98 21.52
N ASN A 148 -17.53 25.22 20.79
CA ASN A 148 -19.01 25.25 20.78
C ASN A 148 -19.75 26.56 20.38
N PRO A 149 -21.09 26.57 20.11
CA PRO A 149 -22.11 25.52 20.24
C PRO A 149 -23.10 25.34 19.06
N GLN A 150 -23.91 24.28 19.23
CA GLN A 150 -25.07 23.80 18.46
C GLN A 150 -26.24 24.78 18.26
N ALA A 151 -27.02 24.54 17.20
CA ALA A 151 -28.49 24.62 17.15
C ALA A 151 -28.98 23.79 15.93
N SER A 152 -29.58 22.60 16.07
CA SER A 152 -30.96 22.25 16.44
C SER A 152 -32.05 22.55 15.39
N THR A 153 -32.43 21.47 14.66
CA THR A 153 -33.81 20.97 14.37
C THR A 153 -34.92 21.88 13.83
N SER A 154 -35.49 21.48 12.68
CA SER A 154 -36.90 20.97 12.49
C SER A 154 -37.34 21.24 11.04
N THR A 155 -37.54 20.24 10.18
CA THR A 155 -38.75 19.41 9.98
C THR A 155 -39.99 20.18 9.53
N SER A 156 -40.34 20.04 8.25
CA SER A 156 -41.74 19.87 7.83
C SER A 156 -41.83 19.41 6.37
N SER A 157 -42.31 18.18 6.25
CA SER A 157 -42.81 17.50 5.06
C SER A 157 -44.13 18.11 4.56
N SER A 158 -44.31 18.19 3.25
CA SER A 158 -45.64 18.19 2.64
C SER A 158 -45.61 17.54 1.27
N THR A 159 -46.17 16.33 1.23
CA THR A 159 -46.43 15.49 0.07
C THR A 159 -47.64 16.04 -0.68
N THR A 160 -47.52 16.28 -1.98
CA THR A 160 -48.68 16.39 -2.88
C THR A 160 -48.38 15.71 -4.20
N THR A 161 -49.00 14.55 -4.34
CA THR A 161 -49.11 13.73 -5.54
C THR A 161 -49.96 14.44 -6.60
N THR A 162 -49.44 14.59 -7.81
CA THR A 162 -50.28 14.69 -9.02
C THR A 162 -49.67 13.86 -10.15
N ALA A 163 -50.44 12.87 -10.59
CA ALA A 163 -50.12 11.98 -11.70
C ALA A 163 -50.47 12.64 -13.04
N LYS A 164 -49.57 12.57 -14.03
CA LYS A 164 -49.88 12.76 -15.45
C LYS A 164 -49.09 11.80 -16.33
N SER A 165 -49.82 10.82 -16.86
CA SER A 165 -49.86 10.31 -18.24
C SER A 165 -48.55 10.13 -19.05
N ASP A 166 -48.20 8.86 -19.23
CA ASP A 166 -47.78 8.19 -20.48
C ASP A 166 -47.19 9.00 -21.64
N LYS A 167 -45.91 8.70 -21.97
CA LYS A 167 -45.47 8.21 -23.31
C LYS A 167 -44.18 7.38 -23.16
N ARG A 168 -44.30 6.03 -23.17
CA ARG A 168 -43.15 5.11 -23.26
C ARG A 168 -42.65 5.02 -24.72
N PRO A 169 -41.36 5.22 -25.02
CA PRO A 169 -40.78 4.75 -26.27
C PRO A 169 -40.55 3.22 -26.19
N ARG A 170 -41.10 2.49 -27.18
CA ARG A 170 -40.91 1.04 -27.36
C ARG A 170 -39.43 0.70 -27.45
N LYS A 171 -38.90 -0.01 -26.45
CA LYS A 171 -37.56 -0.62 -26.45
C LYS A 171 -37.53 -1.70 -27.54
N ARG A 172 -36.86 -1.41 -28.66
CA ARG A 172 -36.61 -2.39 -29.72
C ARG A 172 -35.68 -3.46 -29.15
N MET A 173 -36.18 -4.68 -29.04
CA MET A 173 -35.46 -5.85 -28.56
C MET A 173 -34.31 -6.11 -29.55
N LYS A 174 -33.06 -5.86 -29.13
CA LYS A 174 -31.87 -6.21 -29.93
C LYS A 174 -31.70 -7.71 -29.83
N THR A 175 -31.99 -8.41 -30.92
CA THR A 175 -31.57 -9.78 -31.14
C THR A 175 -30.06 -9.86 -30.93
N GLU A 176 -29.60 -10.71 -30.02
CA GLU A 176 -28.18 -10.99 -29.80
C GLU A 176 -27.62 -11.71 -31.02
N THR A 177 -27.15 -10.95 -32.00
CA THR A 177 -26.30 -11.48 -33.07
C THR A 177 -24.92 -11.73 -32.48
N THR A 178 -24.43 -12.96 -32.61
CA THR A 178 -23.13 -13.49 -32.13
C THR A 178 -21.92 -12.88 -32.84
N GLN A 179 -21.96 -11.61 -33.22
CA GLN A 179 -20.81 -10.90 -33.78
C GLN A 179 -19.96 -10.31 -32.65
N PRO A 180 -18.63 -10.49 -32.68
CA PRO A 180 -17.75 -9.81 -31.74
C PRO A 180 -17.95 -8.29 -31.87
N PRO A 181 -17.94 -7.54 -30.75
CA PRO A 181 -18.17 -6.11 -30.78
C PRO A 181 -17.14 -5.42 -31.68
N PRO A 182 -17.55 -4.41 -32.46
CA PRO A 182 -16.68 -3.75 -33.42
C PRO A 182 -15.48 -3.12 -32.71
N LEU A 183 -14.33 -3.09 -33.38
CA LEU A 183 -13.14 -2.39 -32.89
C LEU A 183 -13.42 -0.88 -32.76
N PRO A 184 -12.69 -0.17 -31.87
CA PRO A 184 -12.75 1.28 -31.81
C PRO A 184 -12.43 1.91 -33.17
N PRO A 185 -12.96 3.12 -33.47
CA PRO A 185 -12.59 3.84 -34.67
C PRO A 185 -11.07 4.09 -34.69
N PRO A 186 -10.42 4.10 -35.88
CA PRO A 186 -8.97 4.27 -36.01
C PRO A 186 -8.45 5.59 -35.44
N ASN A 187 -9.31 6.60 -35.30
CA ASN A 187 -8.96 7.92 -34.76
C ASN A 187 -8.92 7.96 -33.21
N VAL A 188 -9.32 6.89 -32.53
CA VAL A 188 -9.27 6.81 -31.06
C VAL A 188 -7.91 6.28 -30.65
N ARG A 189 -7.13 7.09 -29.95
CA ARG A 189 -5.81 6.69 -29.43
C ARG A 189 -5.93 5.44 -28.56
N SER A 190 -5.02 4.49 -28.77
CA SER A 190 -4.89 3.33 -27.90
C SER A 190 -4.47 3.75 -26.48
N LYS A 191 -5.04 3.08 -25.47
CA LYS A 191 -4.64 3.21 -24.06
C LYS A 191 -3.37 2.42 -23.73
N PHE A 192 -2.91 1.57 -24.66
CA PHE A 192 -1.64 0.86 -24.56
C PHE A 192 -0.45 1.69 -25.07
N GLU A 193 -0.74 2.85 -25.64
CA GLU A 193 0.25 3.83 -26.09
C GLU A 193 0.26 5.04 -25.16
N GLU A 194 1.45 5.56 -24.91
CA GLU A 194 1.67 6.72 -24.06
C GLU A 194 1.09 7.99 -24.67
N VAL A 195 0.75 8.96 -23.82
CA VAL A 195 0.49 10.32 -24.28
C VAL A 195 1.82 10.93 -24.65
N ASP A 196 1.96 11.39 -25.89
CA ASP A 196 3.03 12.29 -26.26
C ASP A 196 2.80 13.66 -25.58
N SER A 197 3.55 13.90 -24.49
CA SER A 197 3.49 15.11 -23.68
C SER A 197 4.84 15.39 -23.03
N ASP A 198 5.21 16.67 -23.02
CA ASP A 198 6.40 17.24 -22.40
C ASP A 198 6.57 16.91 -20.91
N VAL A 199 5.47 16.79 -20.18
CA VAL A 199 5.45 16.49 -18.74
C VAL A 199 5.35 15.00 -18.42
N THR A 200 5.16 14.14 -19.42
CA THR A 200 5.08 12.69 -19.18
C THR A 200 6.50 12.12 -19.11
N PRO A 201 6.92 11.55 -17.95
CA PRO A 201 8.15 10.76 -17.93
C PRO A 201 8.01 9.59 -18.92
N PRO A 202 9.08 9.09 -19.55
CA PRO A 202 9.00 7.94 -20.44
C PRO A 202 8.81 6.62 -19.68
N ALA A 203 7.92 5.75 -20.16
CA ALA A 203 7.80 4.38 -19.65
C ALA A 203 9.07 3.60 -19.96
N LEU A 204 9.36 2.59 -19.14
CA LEU A 204 10.51 1.72 -19.37
C LEU A 204 10.40 1.03 -20.73
N LYS A 205 11.52 0.97 -21.46
CA LYS A 205 11.59 0.57 -22.87
C LYS A 205 10.85 -0.76 -23.15
N MET A 206 11.16 -1.81 -22.38
CA MET A 206 10.56 -3.14 -22.58
C MET A 206 9.07 -3.17 -22.19
N TRP A 207 8.68 -2.42 -21.16
CA TRP A 207 7.28 -2.29 -20.74
C TRP A 207 6.43 -1.57 -21.79
N ARG A 208 6.96 -0.50 -22.38
CA ARG A 208 6.31 0.25 -23.47
C ARG A 208 6.11 -0.62 -24.70
N GLU A 209 7.15 -1.33 -25.14
CA GLU A 209 7.08 -2.19 -26.32
C GLU A 209 6.08 -3.33 -26.12
N ALA A 210 6.15 -4.00 -24.96
CA ALA A 210 5.21 -5.06 -24.62
C ALA A 210 3.77 -4.55 -24.54
N SER A 211 3.54 -3.37 -23.94
CA SER A 211 2.21 -2.74 -23.88
C SER A 211 1.66 -2.49 -25.28
N LYS A 212 2.47 -1.87 -26.15
CA LYS A 212 2.08 -1.62 -27.54
C LYS A 212 1.68 -2.91 -28.26
N GLN A 213 2.49 -3.96 -28.13
CA GLN A 213 2.22 -5.25 -28.75
C GLN A 213 0.92 -5.89 -28.27
N VAL A 214 0.65 -5.87 -26.96
CA VAL A 214 -0.64 -6.35 -26.41
C VAL A 214 -1.81 -5.52 -26.94
N GLY A 215 -1.61 -4.21 -27.07
CA GLY A 215 -2.61 -3.28 -27.59
C GLY A 215 -3.06 -3.56 -29.02
N VAL A 216 -2.21 -4.13 -29.88
CA VAL A 216 -2.54 -4.48 -31.29
C VAL A 216 -3.73 -5.43 -31.37
N HIS A 217 -3.83 -6.37 -30.43
CA HIS A 217 -4.85 -7.41 -30.44
C HIS A 217 -5.96 -7.17 -29.41
N PHE A 218 -5.88 -6.08 -28.64
CA PHE A 218 -6.82 -5.79 -27.59
C PHE A 218 -8.05 -5.04 -28.12
N ASN A 219 -9.25 -5.56 -27.87
CA ASN A 219 -10.50 -4.89 -28.20
C ASN A 219 -11.19 -4.36 -26.92
N PRO A 220 -11.13 -3.03 -26.63
CA PRO A 220 -11.76 -2.45 -25.45
C PRO A 220 -13.27 -2.69 -25.40
N ASN A 221 -13.93 -2.73 -26.57
CA ASN A 221 -15.38 -2.87 -26.67
C ASN A 221 -15.86 -4.28 -26.33
N ALA A 222 -14.95 -5.27 -26.25
CA ALA A 222 -15.25 -6.62 -25.81
C ALA A 222 -15.50 -6.72 -24.29
N HIS A 223 -15.10 -5.71 -23.52
CA HIS A 223 -15.16 -5.73 -22.06
C HIS A 223 -16.31 -4.86 -21.54
N LYS A 224 -17.39 -5.51 -21.03
CA LYS A 224 -18.59 -4.82 -20.53
C LYS A 224 -18.36 -3.96 -19.28
N SER A 225 -17.37 -4.30 -18.47
CA SER A 225 -17.10 -3.64 -17.18
C SER A 225 -15.60 -3.62 -16.87
N PRO A 226 -14.82 -2.79 -17.57
CA PRO A 226 -13.39 -2.68 -17.31
C PRO A 226 -13.14 -2.12 -15.90
N LEU A 227 -12.05 -2.58 -15.27
CA LEU A 227 -11.62 -2.07 -13.97
C LEU A 227 -11.35 -0.57 -14.07
N GLY A 228 -11.86 0.20 -13.11
CA GLY A 228 -11.49 1.60 -12.97
C GLY A 228 -10.04 1.79 -12.50
N TYR A 229 -9.74 2.99 -12.01
CA TYR A 229 -8.43 3.36 -11.48
C TYR A 229 -8.52 3.69 -9.99
N PHE A 230 -7.53 3.28 -9.21
CA PHE A 230 -7.47 3.49 -7.75
C PHE A 230 -6.91 4.87 -7.37
N LEU A 231 -6.08 5.42 -8.26
CA LEU A 231 -5.63 6.81 -8.33
C LEU A 231 -6.02 7.36 -9.71
N PRO A 232 -6.00 8.68 -9.94
CA PRO A 232 -6.25 9.20 -11.28
C PRO A 232 -5.20 8.71 -12.30
N ASP A 233 -5.64 8.37 -13.51
CA ASP A 233 -4.74 8.01 -14.62
C ASP A 233 -3.84 9.21 -14.95
N ALA A 234 -2.53 9.10 -14.71
CA ALA A 234 -1.57 10.17 -14.99
C ALA A 234 -1.59 10.61 -16.46
N GLN A 235 -1.83 9.67 -17.39
CA GLN A 235 -1.97 9.99 -18.82
C GLN A 235 -3.22 10.81 -19.12
N MET A 236 -4.29 10.64 -18.33
CA MET A 236 -5.49 11.48 -18.43
C MET A 236 -5.17 12.93 -18.07
N ILE A 237 -4.28 13.19 -17.12
CA ILE A 237 -3.88 14.54 -16.70
C ILE A 237 -2.91 15.13 -17.73
N ALA A 238 -1.88 14.38 -18.12
CA ALA A 238 -0.82 14.86 -19.00
C ALA A 238 -1.32 15.32 -20.38
N GLY A 239 -2.33 14.64 -20.93
CA GLY A 239 -2.91 14.98 -22.23
C GLY A 239 -3.82 16.21 -22.25
N LEU A 240 -4.20 16.76 -21.09
CA LEU A 240 -5.10 17.91 -21.03
C LEU A 240 -4.42 19.16 -21.58
N GLY A 241 -5.10 19.85 -22.51
CA GLY A 241 -4.60 21.07 -23.12
C GLY A 241 -3.69 20.87 -24.33
N ARG A 242 -3.35 19.62 -24.68
CA ARG A 242 -2.46 19.33 -25.83
C ARG A 242 -3.04 19.80 -27.16
N GLU A 243 -4.29 19.44 -27.45
CA GLU A 243 -4.95 19.78 -28.72
C GLU A 243 -5.25 21.29 -28.84
N SER A 244 -5.54 21.94 -27.72
CA SER A 244 -5.94 23.36 -27.68
C SER A 244 -4.79 24.32 -27.37
N GLY A 245 -3.63 23.82 -26.96
CA GLY A 245 -2.53 24.61 -26.38
C GLY A 245 -2.84 25.23 -25.00
N ASN A 246 -4.04 24.98 -24.42
CA ASN A 246 -4.46 25.57 -23.15
C ASN A 246 -4.31 24.57 -21.99
N PHE A 247 -3.25 24.73 -21.21
CA PHE A 247 -2.91 23.85 -20.10
C PHE A 247 -3.56 24.22 -18.75
N GLN A 248 -4.42 25.24 -18.67
CA GLN A 248 -5.06 25.63 -17.40
C GLN A 248 -5.82 24.48 -16.73
N THR A 249 -6.45 23.62 -17.53
CA THR A 249 -7.14 22.42 -17.02
C THR A 249 -6.17 21.41 -16.42
N ARG A 250 -4.99 21.24 -17.04
CA ARG A 250 -3.92 20.36 -16.55
C ARG A 250 -3.37 20.88 -15.22
N THR A 251 -3.08 22.18 -15.15
CA THR A 251 -2.64 22.87 -13.93
C THR A 251 -3.62 22.65 -12.79
N ALA A 252 -4.91 22.96 -12.99
CA ALA A 252 -5.92 22.79 -11.94
C ALA A 252 -6.05 21.33 -11.46
N TYR A 253 -5.93 20.36 -12.38
CA TYR A 253 -5.98 18.94 -12.01
C TYR A 253 -4.77 18.51 -11.17
N LEU A 254 -3.58 19.01 -11.51
CA LEU A 254 -2.36 18.76 -10.74
C LEU A 254 -2.41 19.42 -9.35
N GLU A 255 -2.93 20.64 -9.25
CA GLU A 255 -3.14 21.33 -7.97
C GLU A 255 -4.07 20.54 -7.06
N VAL A 256 -5.24 20.12 -7.56
CA VAL A 256 -6.19 19.31 -6.79
C VAL A 256 -5.60 17.95 -6.43
N TRP A 257 -4.87 17.30 -7.34
CA TRP A 257 -4.14 16.07 -7.04
C TRP A 257 -3.17 16.28 -5.87
N LEU A 258 -2.34 17.32 -5.91
CA LEU A 258 -1.35 17.60 -4.86
C LEU A 258 -2.00 17.92 -3.51
N LYS A 259 -3.09 18.69 -3.51
CA LYS A 259 -3.88 18.97 -2.29
C LYS A 259 -4.48 17.70 -1.68
N LEU A 260 -4.91 16.74 -2.52
CA LEU A 260 -5.52 15.48 -2.08
C LEU A 260 -4.51 14.33 -1.97
N ARG A 261 -3.25 14.53 -2.35
CA ARG A 261 -2.22 13.49 -2.53
C ARG A 261 -2.12 12.58 -1.33
N HIS A 262 -1.94 13.14 -0.12
CA HIS A 262 -1.77 12.36 1.10
C HIS A 262 -2.98 11.47 1.41
N VAL A 263 -4.19 11.99 1.23
CA VAL A 263 -5.44 11.27 1.50
C VAL A 263 -5.66 10.17 0.48
N LEU A 264 -5.39 10.44 -0.81
CA LEU A 264 -5.54 9.47 -1.89
C LEU A 264 -4.48 8.36 -1.82
N LEU A 265 -3.25 8.67 -1.40
CA LEU A 265 -2.21 7.67 -1.17
C LEU A 265 -2.48 6.86 0.10
N TYR A 266 -2.97 7.49 1.17
CA TYR A 266 -3.39 6.80 2.38
C TYR A 266 -4.53 5.82 2.10
N ARG A 267 -5.50 6.24 1.29
CA ARG A 267 -6.61 5.41 0.84
C ARG A 267 -6.13 4.07 0.31
N LEU A 268 -5.06 4.00 -0.47
CA LEU A 268 -4.53 2.72 -1.00
C LEU A 268 -4.17 1.69 0.08
N LYS A 269 -3.88 2.10 1.31
CA LYS A 269 -3.56 1.20 2.43
C LYS A 269 -4.79 0.63 3.14
N THR A 270 -5.99 1.09 2.78
CA THR A 270 -7.25 0.65 3.42
C THR A 270 -7.80 -0.61 2.77
N ALA A 271 -8.53 -1.43 3.54
CA ALA A 271 -8.98 -2.74 3.08
C ALA A 271 -10.06 -2.68 1.97
N SER A 272 -10.76 -1.54 1.84
CA SER A 272 -12.04 -1.37 1.10
C SER A 272 -11.96 -0.45 -0.13
N VAL A 273 -10.77 -0.12 -0.65
CA VAL A 273 -10.62 0.81 -1.77
C VAL A 273 -11.33 0.31 -3.03
N LYS A 274 -12.26 1.12 -3.54
CA LYS A 274 -12.95 0.87 -4.82
C LYS A 274 -12.31 1.67 -5.96
N PRO A 275 -12.11 1.09 -7.16
CA PRO A 275 -11.63 1.83 -8.30
C PRO A 275 -12.72 2.77 -8.84
N LEU A 276 -12.32 3.89 -9.44
CA LEU A 276 -13.23 4.85 -10.06
C LEU A 276 -13.07 4.88 -11.57
N GLY A 277 -14.17 5.10 -12.29
CA GLY A 277 -14.12 5.33 -13.73
C GLY A 277 -13.48 6.68 -14.08
N PRO A 278 -12.94 6.85 -15.30
CA PRO A 278 -12.32 8.10 -15.75
C PRO A 278 -13.21 9.35 -15.59
N SER A 279 -14.52 9.20 -15.80
CA SER A 279 -15.47 10.32 -15.62
C SER A 279 -15.49 10.85 -14.18
N ARG A 280 -15.57 9.93 -13.19
CA ARG A 280 -15.56 10.30 -11.77
C ARG A 280 -14.24 10.94 -11.35
N TRP A 281 -13.11 10.44 -11.88
CA TRP A 281 -11.80 11.08 -11.65
C TRP A 281 -11.73 12.50 -12.22
N ARG A 282 -12.27 12.75 -13.42
CA ARG A 282 -12.34 14.11 -13.99
C ARG A 282 -13.22 15.04 -13.16
N THR A 283 -14.33 14.54 -12.63
CA THR A 283 -15.19 15.31 -11.72
C THR A 283 -14.46 15.66 -10.43
N LEU A 284 -13.75 14.70 -9.83
CA LEU A 284 -12.99 14.90 -8.60
C LEU A 284 -11.83 15.90 -8.80
N LEU A 285 -11.00 15.72 -9.83
CA LEU A 285 -9.88 16.62 -10.10
C LEU A 285 -10.32 17.99 -10.62
N GLY A 286 -11.49 18.08 -11.24
CA GLY A 286 -12.07 19.32 -11.73
C GLY A 286 -12.87 20.10 -10.69
N ILE A 287 -12.86 19.67 -9.42
CA ILE A 287 -13.77 20.19 -8.39
C ILE A 287 -13.62 21.69 -8.15
N GLU A 288 -12.39 22.24 -8.18
CA GLU A 288 -12.16 23.68 -8.00
C GLU A 288 -12.60 24.53 -9.21
N ARG A 289 -12.82 23.90 -10.36
CA ARG A 289 -13.36 24.57 -11.55
C ARG A 289 -14.88 24.52 -11.61
N LEU A 290 -15.51 23.66 -10.82
CA LEU A 290 -16.95 23.66 -10.66
C LEU A 290 -17.31 24.86 -9.76
N GLN A 291 -17.84 25.92 -10.37
CA GLN A 291 -18.50 26.95 -9.58
C GLN A 291 -19.69 26.27 -8.89
N PHE A 292 -19.64 26.08 -7.56
CA PHE A 292 -20.68 25.42 -6.75
C PHE A 292 -21.99 26.22 -6.64
N ARG A 293 -22.38 26.87 -7.74
CA ARG A 293 -23.52 27.80 -7.81
C ARG A 293 -24.81 27.08 -8.21
N ASP A 294 -24.73 25.86 -8.74
CA ASP A 294 -25.89 25.09 -9.19
C ASP A 294 -26.10 23.78 -8.40
N GLN A 295 -27.34 23.30 -8.37
CA GLN A 295 -27.72 22.11 -7.60
C GLN A 295 -27.00 20.83 -8.06
N LYS A 296 -26.51 20.81 -9.31
CA LYS A 296 -25.77 19.69 -9.90
C LYS A 296 -24.32 19.65 -9.39
N SER A 297 -23.61 20.77 -9.35
CA SER A 297 -22.25 20.83 -8.78
C SER A 297 -22.24 20.54 -7.27
N LEU A 298 -23.27 20.97 -6.53
CA LEU A 298 -23.41 20.63 -5.11
C LEU A 298 -23.57 19.12 -4.86
N LYS A 299 -24.35 18.43 -5.69
CA LYS A 299 -24.45 16.96 -5.64
C LYS A 299 -23.12 16.28 -5.97
N GLN A 300 -22.40 16.78 -6.97
CA GLN A 300 -21.07 16.25 -7.33
C GLN A 300 -20.06 16.45 -6.21
N LYS A 301 -20.09 17.60 -5.52
CA LYS A 301 -19.27 17.86 -4.34
C LYS A 301 -19.54 16.84 -3.24
N ALA A 302 -20.81 16.62 -2.90
CA ALA A 302 -21.21 15.65 -1.89
C ALA A 302 -20.78 14.20 -2.25
N GLU A 303 -20.82 13.83 -3.53
CA GLU A 303 -20.35 12.52 -4.00
C GLU A 303 -18.82 12.35 -3.84
N VAL A 304 -18.05 13.41 -4.10
CA VAL A 304 -16.59 13.42 -3.90
C VAL A 304 -16.25 13.39 -2.41
N GLU A 305 -16.98 14.15 -1.60
CA GLU A 305 -16.88 14.13 -0.13
C GLU A 305 -17.17 12.73 0.41
N GLU A 306 -18.26 12.09 -0.01
CA GLU A 306 -18.61 10.72 0.39
C GLU A 306 -17.53 9.72 0.02
N MET A 307 -16.95 9.84 -1.19
CA MET A 307 -15.89 8.95 -1.66
C MET A 307 -14.59 9.09 -0.85
N LEU A 308 -14.23 10.31 -0.47
CA LEU A 308 -13.06 10.56 0.37
C LEU A 308 -13.35 10.15 1.82
N MET A 309 -14.56 10.38 2.33
CA MET A 309 -14.99 9.94 3.66
C MET A 309 -15.06 8.40 3.77
N GLU A 310 -15.54 7.68 2.76
CA GLU A 310 -15.56 6.20 2.74
C GLU A 310 -14.14 5.63 2.95
N ALA A 311 -13.13 6.30 2.39
CA ALA A 311 -11.72 5.92 2.53
C ALA A 311 -11.13 6.23 3.91
N LEU A 312 -11.74 7.13 4.67
CA LEU A 312 -11.31 7.50 6.03
C LEU A 312 -12.17 6.84 7.12
N ARG A 313 -13.18 6.04 6.75
CA ARG A 313 -14.04 5.34 7.71
C ARG A 313 -13.21 4.43 8.64
N GLY A 314 -13.41 4.60 9.94
CA GLY A 314 -12.69 3.85 10.97
C GLY A 314 -11.26 4.35 11.24
N THR A 315 -10.95 5.56 10.80
CA THR A 315 -9.70 6.28 11.14
C THR A 315 -10.06 7.56 11.90
N ASP A 316 -9.17 8.04 12.76
CA ASP A 316 -9.35 9.31 13.48
C ASP A 316 -9.42 10.53 12.54
N MET A 317 -9.12 10.34 11.25
CA MET A 317 -9.17 11.35 10.19
C MET A 317 -10.55 11.52 9.56
N GLN A 318 -11.52 10.64 9.87
CA GLN A 318 -12.86 10.65 9.26
C GLN A 318 -13.60 11.99 9.42
N HIS A 319 -13.34 12.71 10.53
CA HIS A 319 -14.00 13.98 10.86
C HIS A 319 -13.17 15.22 10.51
N LYS A 320 -11.96 15.06 9.94
CA LYS A 320 -11.02 16.16 9.71
C LYS A 320 -10.98 16.65 8.26
N LEU A 321 -11.63 15.97 7.32
CA LEU A 321 -11.57 16.32 5.91
C LEU A 321 -12.69 17.28 5.52
N ASP A 322 -12.37 18.57 5.45
CA ASP A 322 -13.27 19.60 4.94
C ASP A 322 -12.88 20.02 3.52
N ILE A 323 -13.61 19.50 2.52
CA ILE A 323 -13.39 19.81 1.11
C ILE A 323 -13.70 21.29 0.80
N SER A 324 -14.51 21.96 1.61
CA SER A 324 -14.76 23.40 1.42
C SER A 324 -13.49 24.24 1.62
N ARG A 325 -12.50 23.72 2.37
CA ARG A 325 -11.21 24.35 2.62
C ARG A 325 -10.13 23.98 1.62
N LEU A 326 -10.44 23.22 0.57
CA LEU A 326 -9.46 22.76 -0.43
C LEU A 326 -8.69 23.93 -1.07
N ASN A 327 -9.37 25.05 -1.30
CA ASN A 327 -8.78 26.29 -1.83
C ASN A 327 -7.79 26.97 -0.86
N THR A 328 -7.87 26.69 0.44
CA THR A 328 -6.96 27.25 1.46
C THR A 328 -5.66 26.45 1.61
N ILE A 329 -5.61 25.24 1.04
CA ILE A 329 -4.45 24.35 1.16
C ILE A 329 -3.34 24.83 0.23
N VAL A 330 -2.18 25.13 0.83
CA VAL A 330 -0.96 25.44 0.08
C VAL A 330 -0.49 24.20 -0.67
N VAL A 331 -0.33 24.33 -1.99
CA VAL A 331 0.19 23.26 -2.84
C VAL A 331 1.68 23.07 -2.55
N LYS A 332 2.06 21.85 -2.15
CA LYS A 332 3.45 21.48 -1.84
C LYS A 332 3.92 20.29 -2.67
N TRP A 333 5.19 20.29 -3.05
CA TRP A 333 5.90 19.15 -3.63
C TRP A 333 7.22 18.94 -2.86
N GLN A 334 7.51 17.71 -2.44
CA GLN A 334 8.69 17.40 -1.61
C GLN A 334 8.86 18.37 -0.41
N ASN A 335 7.75 18.63 0.28
CA ASN A 335 7.63 19.58 1.42
C ASN A 335 7.89 21.07 1.09
N SER A 336 8.08 21.42 -0.18
CA SER A 336 8.29 22.80 -0.63
C SER A 336 7.03 23.34 -1.30
N PRO A 337 6.60 24.58 -0.98
CA PRO A 337 5.47 25.21 -1.67
C PRO A 337 5.82 25.43 -3.15
N ILE A 338 4.87 25.14 -4.05
CA ILE A 338 5.05 25.34 -5.49
C ILE A 338 3.85 26.05 -6.12
N ASP A 339 4.11 26.81 -7.19
CA ASP A 339 3.09 27.31 -8.10
C ASP A 339 3.10 26.45 -9.36
N VAL A 340 2.07 25.60 -9.51
CA VAL A 340 1.96 24.64 -10.62
C VAL A 340 1.90 25.35 -11.99
N SER A 341 1.45 26.60 -12.04
CA SER A 341 1.37 27.37 -13.29
C SER A 341 2.75 27.78 -13.82
N ASN A 342 3.72 27.96 -12.93
CA ASN A 342 5.03 28.56 -13.23
C ASN A 342 6.22 27.65 -12.89
N VAL A 343 5.96 26.40 -12.52
CA VAL A 343 7.01 25.44 -12.15
C VAL A 343 7.69 24.83 -13.37
N GLU A 344 8.96 24.44 -13.21
CA GLU A 344 9.71 23.74 -14.25
C GLU A 344 9.04 22.41 -14.67
N THR A 345 9.10 22.09 -15.96
CA THR A 345 8.61 20.82 -16.54
C THR A 345 9.17 19.60 -15.81
N ARG A 346 10.40 19.68 -15.28
CA ARG A 346 11.01 18.61 -14.48
C ARG A 346 10.17 18.25 -13.26
N ILE A 347 9.70 19.24 -12.51
CA ILE A 347 8.88 19.00 -11.30
C ILE A 347 7.52 18.37 -11.70
N LEU A 348 6.94 18.80 -12.83
CA LEU A 348 5.72 18.19 -13.35
C LEU A 348 5.92 16.71 -13.72
N LYS A 349 7.09 16.36 -14.29
CA LYS A 349 7.48 14.96 -14.53
C LYS A 349 7.62 14.17 -13.25
N GLU A 350 8.24 14.74 -12.21
CA GLU A 350 8.38 14.10 -10.89
C GLU A 350 7.00 13.80 -10.26
N ILE A 351 6.06 14.75 -10.34
CA ILE A 351 4.69 14.59 -9.84
C ILE A 351 3.96 13.46 -10.58
N LEU A 352 4.02 13.48 -11.92
CA LEU A 352 3.36 12.45 -12.72
C LEU A 352 4.05 11.10 -12.57
N TRP A 353 5.37 11.05 -12.43
CA TRP A 353 6.13 9.84 -12.16
C TRP A 353 5.67 9.15 -10.87
N GLU A 354 5.51 9.91 -9.77
CA GLU A 354 5.01 9.31 -8.52
C GLU A 354 3.60 8.74 -8.69
N LEU A 355 2.73 9.45 -9.42
CA LEU A 355 1.37 8.98 -9.69
C LEU A 355 1.37 7.70 -10.53
N PHE A 356 2.25 7.59 -11.54
CA PHE A 356 2.47 6.36 -12.29
C PHE A 356 2.96 5.23 -11.39
N GLU A 357 4.00 5.49 -10.61
CA GLU A 357 4.68 4.49 -9.79
C GLU A 357 3.77 3.97 -8.66
N ALA A 358 3.09 4.84 -7.93
CA ALA A 358 2.14 4.45 -6.89
C ALA A 358 0.96 3.64 -7.46
N SER A 359 0.49 4.02 -8.66
CA SER A 359 -0.58 3.27 -9.33
C SER A 359 -0.12 1.90 -9.80
N PHE A 360 1.08 1.80 -10.40
CA PHE A 360 1.69 0.54 -10.81
C PHE A 360 1.86 -0.42 -9.62
N ARG A 361 2.45 0.05 -8.52
CA ARG A 361 2.62 -0.72 -7.27
C ARG A 361 1.30 -1.29 -6.76
N TYR A 362 0.26 -0.47 -6.76
CA TYR A 362 -1.06 -0.91 -6.30
C TYR A 362 -1.72 -1.89 -7.28
N GLU A 363 -1.57 -1.68 -8.59
CA GLU A 363 -2.09 -2.60 -9.61
C GLU A 363 -1.43 -3.97 -9.55
N LEU A 364 -0.13 -4.04 -9.23
CA LEU A 364 0.55 -5.32 -8.98
C LEU A 364 -0.08 -6.07 -7.78
N LEU A 365 -0.40 -5.36 -6.69
CA LEU A 365 -1.11 -5.98 -5.55
C LEU A 365 -2.52 -6.43 -5.93
N VAL A 366 -3.22 -5.69 -6.80
CA VAL A 366 -4.55 -6.08 -7.30
C VAL A 366 -4.48 -7.32 -8.17
N MET A 367 -3.44 -7.45 -9.01
CA MET A 367 -3.17 -8.68 -9.74
C MET A 367 -2.85 -9.85 -8.82
N ASP A 368 -1.95 -9.68 -7.86
CA ASP A 368 -1.59 -10.74 -6.93
C ASP A 368 -2.83 -11.19 -6.15
N ARG A 369 -3.65 -10.27 -5.61
CA ARG A 369 -4.93 -10.61 -4.95
C ARG A 369 -5.89 -11.40 -5.84
N ARG A 370 -5.84 -11.21 -7.17
CA ARG A 370 -6.73 -11.86 -8.12
C ARG A 370 -6.28 -13.28 -8.48
N PHE A 371 -4.97 -13.49 -8.60
CA PHE A 371 -4.40 -14.75 -9.12
C PHE A 371 -3.69 -15.60 -8.07
N TYR A 372 -3.40 -15.04 -6.90
CA TYR A 372 -2.74 -15.76 -5.82
C TYR A 372 -3.55 -16.99 -5.43
N HIS A 373 -2.89 -18.14 -5.43
CA HIS A 373 -3.50 -19.43 -5.10
C HIS A 373 -2.73 -20.20 -4.02
N GLY A 374 -1.82 -19.52 -3.33
CA GLY A 374 -1.08 -20.09 -2.20
C GLY A 374 -1.89 -20.09 -0.90
N VAL A 375 -1.23 -20.52 0.18
CA VAL A 375 -1.85 -20.74 1.50
C VAL A 375 -1.86 -19.51 2.41
N SER A 376 -1.16 -18.43 2.04
CA SER A 376 -1.06 -17.24 2.90
C SER A 376 -2.38 -16.46 2.90
N THR A 377 -2.73 -15.88 4.04
CA THR A 377 -3.80 -14.87 4.11
C THR A 377 -3.41 -13.60 3.34
N ARG A 378 -4.39 -12.75 3.04
CA ARG A 378 -4.14 -11.46 2.36
C ARG A 378 -3.16 -10.59 3.14
N GLU A 379 -3.33 -10.53 4.46
CA GLU A 379 -2.50 -9.75 5.37
C GLU A 379 -1.04 -10.23 5.42
N GLU A 380 -0.81 -11.52 5.18
CA GLU A 380 0.52 -12.14 5.11
C GLU A 380 1.15 -12.00 3.73
N ARG A 381 0.33 -12.10 2.66
CA ARG A 381 0.81 -12.08 1.27
C ARG A 381 1.29 -10.71 0.82
N GLU A 382 0.58 -9.64 1.17
CA GLU A 382 0.95 -8.28 0.73
C GLU A 382 2.38 -7.87 1.15
N PRO A 383 2.84 -8.10 2.40
CA PRO A 383 4.24 -7.89 2.78
C PRO A 383 5.24 -8.75 2.00
N GLN A 384 4.87 -9.97 1.63
CA GLN A 384 5.73 -10.84 0.81
C GLN A 384 5.90 -10.26 -0.60
N VAL A 385 4.83 -9.75 -1.21
CA VAL A 385 4.88 -9.09 -2.52
C VAL A 385 5.77 -7.84 -2.46
N LEU A 386 5.55 -6.98 -1.47
CA LEU A 386 6.37 -5.77 -1.28
C LEU A 386 7.84 -6.11 -1.02
N SER A 387 8.11 -7.17 -0.25
CA SER A 387 9.48 -7.65 0.01
C SER A 387 10.12 -8.30 -1.20
N ALA A 388 9.38 -9.02 -2.04
CA ALA A 388 9.89 -9.60 -3.28
C ALA A 388 10.33 -8.50 -4.26
N MET A 389 9.64 -7.35 -4.22
CA MET A 389 9.96 -6.16 -5.02
C MET A 389 10.89 -5.18 -4.28
N MET A 390 11.62 -5.59 -3.24
CA MET A 390 12.38 -4.66 -2.39
C MET A 390 13.32 -3.73 -3.17
N LEU A 391 14.00 -4.21 -4.21
CA LEU A 391 14.94 -3.41 -5.01
C LEU A 391 14.28 -2.37 -5.92
N HIS A 392 12.97 -2.46 -6.13
CA HIS A 392 12.23 -1.50 -6.93
C HIS A 392 11.27 -0.68 -6.06
N PHE A 393 10.56 -1.35 -5.14
CA PHE A 393 9.55 -0.73 -4.28
C PHE A 393 10.08 -0.24 -2.93
N LYS A 394 11.30 -0.63 -2.53
CA LYS A 394 11.84 -0.39 -1.18
C LYS A 394 10.90 -0.88 -0.06
N GLY A 395 10.13 -1.94 -0.35
CA GLY A 395 9.17 -2.52 0.59
C GLY A 395 7.94 -1.64 0.87
N ALA A 396 7.72 -0.57 0.11
CA ALA A 396 6.65 0.39 0.31
C ALA A 396 5.68 0.45 -0.87
N LEU A 397 4.38 0.53 -0.57
CA LEU A 397 3.33 0.69 -1.57
C LEU A 397 3.40 2.02 -2.32
N VAL A 398 3.89 3.06 -1.65
CA VAL A 398 4.02 4.42 -2.18
C VAL A 398 5.50 4.77 -2.16
N PRO A 399 6.06 5.38 -3.23
CA PRO A 399 7.43 5.88 -3.23
C PRO A 399 7.67 6.84 -2.05
N SER A 400 8.75 6.63 -1.31
CA SER A 400 9.13 7.53 -0.21
C SER A 400 9.92 8.74 -0.70
N ASP A 401 10.59 8.61 -1.85
CA ASP A 401 11.39 9.61 -2.52
C ASP A 401 11.44 9.31 -4.03
N LEU A 402 12.22 10.10 -4.78
CA LEU A 402 12.40 9.96 -6.23
C LEU A 402 13.46 8.92 -6.63
N SER A 403 14.18 8.31 -5.70
CA SER A 403 15.28 7.40 -6.02
C SER A 403 14.81 6.16 -6.79
N ALA A 404 13.59 5.69 -6.51
CA ALA A 404 12.98 4.57 -7.21
C ALA A 404 12.80 4.83 -8.73
N ALA A 405 12.89 6.07 -9.20
CA ALA A 405 12.87 6.40 -10.62
C ALA A 405 14.10 5.91 -11.39
N THR A 406 15.16 5.53 -10.66
CA THR A 406 16.45 5.06 -11.21
C THR A 406 16.88 3.70 -10.66
N GLU A 407 15.98 3.00 -9.95
CA GLU A 407 16.26 1.72 -9.29
C GLU A 407 15.35 0.59 -9.82
N GLY A 408 15.70 -0.65 -9.48
CA GLY A 408 14.97 -1.84 -9.93
C GLY A 408 14.90 -1.93 -11.45
N PHE A 409 13.70 -1.94 -12.04
CA PHE A 409 13.52 -1.99 -13.49
C PHE A 409 14.13 -0.79 -14.24
N ALA A 410 14.22 0.37 -13.59
CA ALA A 410 14.81 1.57 -14.15
C ALA A 410 16.34 1.67 -13.95
N SER A 411 16.95 0.70 -13.26
CA SER A 411 18.38 0.76 -12.94
C SER A 411 19.27 0.62 -14.16
N SER A 412 20.33 1.43 -14.22
CA SER A 412 21.41 1.28 -15.21
C SER A 412 22.25 0.02 -14.95
N ARG A 413 22.19 -0.54 -13.74
CA ARG A 413 22.91 -1.76 -13.37
C ARG A 413 22.07 -2.98 -13.76
N LEU A 414 22.61 -3.80 -14.65
CA LEU A 414 21.94 -5.03 -15.12
C LEU A 414 21.59 -5.99 -13.99
N PHE A 415 22.42 -6.04 -12.94
CA PHE A 415 22.15 -6.85 -11.75
C PHE A 415 20.84 -6.42 -11.06
N ASP A 416 20.65 -5.12 -10.82
CA ASP A 416 19.46 -4.62 -10.12
C ASP A 416 18.19 -4.85 -10.95
N ARG A 417 18.27 -4.66 -12.29
CA ARG A 417 17.18 -4.99 -13.22
C ARG A 417 16.84 -6.48 -13.18
N ARG A 418 17.84 -7.37 -13.24
CA ARG A 418 17.66 -8.83 -13.11
C ARG A 418 16.97 -9.19 -11.80
N MET A 419 17.39 -8.57 -10.70
CA MET A 419 16.80 -8.86 -9.40
C MET A 419 15.35 -8.37 -9.27
N ALA A 420 15.00 -7.22 -9.87
CA ALA A 420 13.62 -6.77 -9.96
C ALA A 420 12.75 -7.74 -10.78
N LEU A 421 13.27 -8.25 -11.91
CA LEU A 421 12.60 -9.29 -12.71
C LEU A 421 12.42 -10.59 -11.93
N TRP A 422 13.44 -11.00 -11.19
CA TRP A 422 13.38 -12.16 -10.33
C TRP A 422 12.28 -12.02 -9.28
N GLY A 423 12.20 -10.85 -8.64
CA GLY A 423 11.16 -10.50 -7.67
C GLY A 423 9.75 -10.60 -8.26
N LEU A 424 9.52 -9.99 -9.43
CA LEU A 424 8.23 -10.05 -10.13
C LEU A 424 7.85 -11.50 -10.49
N LEU A 425 8.77 -12.25 -11.08
CA LEU A 425 8.52 -13.65 -11.41
C LEU A 425 8.25 -14.51 -10.17
N LYS A 426 8.92 -14.25 -9.03
CA LYS A 426 8.66 -14.95 -7.76
C LYS A 426 7.23 -14.69 -7.26
N ILE A 427 6.71 -13.48 -7.45
CA ILE A 427 5.31 -13.17 -7.14
C ILE A 427 4.38 -13.99 -8.05
N MET A 428 4.69 -14.03 -9.35
CA MET A 428 3.89 -14.70 -10.37
C MET A 428 3.96 -16.23 -10.34
N ASP A 429 4.96 -16.83 -9.69
CA ASP A 429 5.04 -18.28 -9.48
C ASP A 429 3.81 -18.81 -8.70
N ASP A 430 3.27 -18.00 -7.79
CA ASP A 430 2.08 -18.33 -6.99
C ASP A 430 0.77 -17.90 -7.68
N TRP A 431 0.79 -17.56 -8.98
CA TRP A 431 -0.40 -17.15 -9.72
C TRP A 431 -1.01 -18.32 -10.51
N ASN A 432 -2.34 -18.34 -10.61
CA ASN A 432 -3.09 -19.32 -11.39
C ASN A 432 -3.92 -18.68 -12.53
N GLY A 433 -4.67 -19.51 -13.27
CA GLY A 433 -5.56 -19.07 -14.34
C GLY A 433 -4.82 -18.27 -15.42
N ALA A 434 -5.36 -17.10 -15.78
CA ALA A 434 -4.73 -16.19 -16.74
C ALA A 434 -3.40 -15.59 -16.24
N GLY A 435 -3.10 -15.64 -14.94
CA GLY A 435 -1.82 -15.22 -14.36
C GLY A 435 -0.72 -16.28 -14.44
N THR A 436 -1.07 -17.54 -14.70
CA THR A 436 -0.12 -18.67 -14.72
C THR A 436 1.02 -18.39 -15.70
N LEU A 437 2.27 -18.50 -15.23
CA LEU A 437 3.45 -18.27 -16.06
C LEU A 437 3.49 -19.24 -17.27
N PRO A 438 3.87 -18.77 -18.47
CA PRO A 438 4.20 -19.62 -19.61
C PRO A 438 5.33 -20.59 -19.26
N ILE A 439 5.36 -21.76 -19.91
CA ILE A 439 6.38 -22.80 -19.66
C ILE A 439 7.80 -22.24 -19.75
N THR A 440 8.04 -21.29 -20.67
CA THR A 440 9.32 -20.63 -20.86
C THR A 440 9.75 -19.75 -19.68
N LEU A 441 8.84 -19.31 -18.81
CA LEU A 441 9.12 -18.45 -17.65
C LEU A 441 8.98 -19.15 -16.30
N ARG A 442 8.49 -20.40 -16.27
CA ARG A 442 8.34 -21.19 -15.04
C ARG A 442 9.68 -21.57 -14.42
N GLN A 443 9.64 -21.94 -13.14
CA GLN A 443 10.78 -22.52 -12.44
C GLN A 443 11.42 -23.67 -13.21
N GLY A 444 12.76 -23.68 -13.26
CA GLY A 444 13.55 -24.67 -13.98
C GLY A 444 13.75 -24.41 -15.48
N SER A 445 13.02 -23.45 -16.09
CA SER A 445 13.22 -23.10 -17.50
C SER A 445 14.60 -22.48 -17.74
N GLY A 446 15.14 -22.64 -18.96
CA GLY A 446 16.41 -22.03 -19.34
C GLY A 446 16.41 -20.51 -19.23
N LEU A 447 15.28 -19.87 -19.55
CA LEU A 447 15.10 -18.42 -19.46
C LEU A 447 15.05 -17.93 -18.01
N ARG A 448 14.41 -18.70 -17.12
CA ARG A 448 14.33 -18.41 -15.68
C ARG A 448 15.69 -18.49 -15.00
N LYS A 449 16.51 -19.49 -15.35
CA LYS A 449 17.87 -19.66 -14.79
C LYS A 449 18.79 -18.47 -15.08
N ARG A 450 18.58 -17.75 -16.19
CA ARG A 450 19.37 -16.57 -16.57
C ARG A 450 19.12 -15.36 -15.67
N VAL A 451 17.93 -15.23 -15.09
CA VAL A 451 17.64 -14.18 -14.11
C VAL A 451 17.85 -14.61 -12.67
N ASP A 452 18.34 -15.83 -12.42
CA ASP A 452 18.59 -16.34 -11.08
C ASP A 452 19.67 -15.51 -10.36
N PRO A 453 19.42 -15.03 -9.14
CA PRO A 453 20.41 -14.32 -8.32
C PRO A 453 21.68 -15.13 -8.04
N GLN A 454 21.58 -16.46 -8.04
CA GLN A 454 22.71 -17.35 -7.81
C GLN A 454 23.63 -17.48 -9.03
N GLN A 455 23.15 -17.09 -10.22
CA GLN A 455 23.95 -17.14 -11.44
C GLN A 455 24.89 -15.94 -11.52
N THR A 456 26.19 -16.22 -11.40
CA THR A 456 27.27 -15.23 -11.46
C THR A 456 27.71 -14.85 -12.87
N ASP A 457 27.23 -15.58 -13.89
CA ASP A 457 27.60 -15.30 -15.27
C ASP A 457 27.15 -13.89 -15.68
N THR A 458 28.04 -13.18 -16.34
CA THR A 458 27.73 -11.90 -16.98
C THR A 458 26.85 -12.15 -18.19
N ILE A 459 25.63 -11.61 -18.16
CA ILE A 459 24.65 -11.78 -19.23
C ILE A 459 24.62 -10.50 -20.07
N PRO A 460 24.64 -10.60 -21.41
CA PRO A 460 24.53 -9.43 -22.28
C PRO A 460 23.22 -8.65 -22.04
N ILE A 461 23.27 -7.33 -22.15
CA ILE A 461 22.09 -6.46 -21.97
C ILE A 461 20.91 -6.86 -22.86
N ARG A 462 21.18 -7.29 -24.11
CA ARG A 462 20.15 -7.73 -25.06
C ARG A 462 19.34 -8.91 -24.52
N GLU A 463 20.01 -9.83 -23.85
CA GLU A 463 19.36 -11.01 -23.29
C GLU A 463 18.52 -10.65 -22.07
N VAL A 464 18.98 -9.70 -21.24
CA VAL A 464 18.16 -9.15 -20.14
C VAL A 464 16.92 -8.45 -20.69
N ASP A 465 17.06 -7.66 -21.76
CA ASP A 465 15.94 -7.01 -22.46
C ASP A 465 14.93 -8.05 -23.01
N GLU A 466 15.40 -9.14 -23.62
CA GLU A 466 14.54 -10.22 -24.14
C GLU A 466 13.76 -10.93 -23.01
N ILE A 467 14.41 -11.20 -21.87
CA ILE A 467 13.76 -11.81 -20.71
C ILE A 467 12.75 -10.83 -20.09
N GLU A 468 13.15 -9.57 -19.90
CA GLU A 468 12.27 -8.52 -19.39
C GLU A 468 11.03 -8.40 -20.24
N TYR A 469 11.19 -8.28 -21.57
CA TYR A 469 10.07 -8.23 -22.51
C TYR A 469 9.11 -9.42 -22.33
N ALA A 470 9.63 -10.65 -22.26
CA ALA A 470 8.79 -11.84 -22.10
C ALA A 470 7.98 -11.82 -20.78
N VAL A 471 8.62 -11.41 -19.67
CA VAL A 471 7.98 -11.32 -18.36
C VAL A 471 6.90 -10.24 -18.36
N VAL A 472 7.23 -9.03 -18.80
CA VAL A 472 6.32 -7.88 -18.73
C VAL A 472 5.21 -7.99 -19.76
N HIS A 473 5.45 -8.60 -20.92
CA HIS A 473 4.40 -8.92 -21.88
C HIS A 473 3.36 -9.87 -21.29
N HIS A 474 3.80 -10.92 -20.58
CA HIS A 474 2.88 -11.82 -19.88
C HIS A 474 2.09 -11.07 -18.80
N TYR A 475 2.76 -10.29 -17.94
CA TYR A 475 2.09 -9.45 -16.93
C TYR A 475 1.00 -8.54 -17.55
N ILE A 476 1.35 -7.78 -18.59
CA ILE A 476 0.44 -6.83 -19.25
C ILE A 476 -0.72 -7.57 -19.92
N SER A 477 -0.46 -8.69 -20.59
CA SER A 477 -1.49 -9.53 -21.23
C SER A 477 -2.48 -10.07 -20.20
N SER A 478 -1.98 -10.64 -19.10
CA SER A 478 -2.80 -11.16 -18.01
C SER A 478 -3.65 -10.07 -17.37
N PHE A 479 -3.09 -8.86 -17.17
CA PHE A 479 -3.83 -7.71 -16.67
C PHE A 479 -4.94 -7.30 -17.63
N ALA A 480 -4.61 -7.09 -18.90
CA ALA A 480 -5.54 -6.60 -19.91
C ALA A 480 -6.74 -7.54 -20.10
N ILE A 481 -6.49 -8.84 -20.20
CA ILE A 481 -7.54 -9.86 -20.34
C ILE A 481 -8.47 -9.86 -19.11
N THR A 482 -7.90 -9.73 -17.92
CA THR A 482 -8.63 -9.91 -16.66
C THR A 482 -9.41 -8.68 -16.25
N PHE A 483 -8.84 -7.50 -16.47
CA PHE A 483 -9.41 -6.24 -16.03
C PHE A 483 -9.99 -5.39 -17.16
N GLY A 484 -9.85 -5.83 -18.41
CA GLY A 484 -10.48 -5.19 -19.57
C GLY A 484 -9.93 -3.80 -19.89
N ARG A 485 -8.71 -3.48 -19.46
CA ARG A 485 -8.01 -2.24 -19.83
C ARG A 485 -6.49 -2.42 -19.76
N ALA A 486 -5.74 -1.48 -20.35
CA ALA A 486 -4.30 -1.42 -20.18
C ALA A 486 -3.92 -1.19 -18.69
N PRO A 487 -2.85 -1.86 -18.20
CA PRO A 487 -2.26 -1.53 -16.89
C PRO A 487 -1.52 -0.20 -16.93
N ILE A 488 -1.29 0.36 -15.76
CA ILE A 488 -0.36 1.47 -15.58
C ILE A 488 1.07 0.92 -15.54
N LEU A 489 1.94 1.51 -16.34
CA LEU A 489 3.33 1.07 -16.51
C LEU A 489 4.27 1.82 -15.55
N PRO A 490 5.41 1.22 -15.14
CA PRO A 490 6.50 1.94 -14.49
C PRO A 490 7.21 2.87 -15.49
N HIS A 491 7.67 4.02 -14.98
CA HIS A 491 8.35 5.06 -15.75
C HIS A 491 9.70 5.41 -15.12
N GLN A 492 10.59 6.02 -15.90
CA GLN A 492 11.89 6.54 -15.45
C GLN A 492 11.90 8.08 -15.49
N LEU A 493 12.69 8.72 -14.61
CA LEU A 493 12.88 10.18 -14.60
C LEU A 493 14.14 10.61 -15.35
#